data_AF-A0A1M7L9Y3-F1
#
_entry.id   AF-A0A1M7L9Y3-F1
#
_cell.length_a   1.000
_cell.length_b   1.000
_cell.length_c   1.000
_cell.angle_alpha   90.00
_cell.angle_beta   90.00
_cell.angle_gamma   90.00
#
_symmetry.space_group_name_H-M   'P 1'
#
loop_
_entity.id
_entity.type
_entity.pdbx_description
1 polymer ?
#
loop_
_entity_poly.entity_id
_entity_poly.type
_entity_poly.pdbx_seq_one_letter_code
_entity_poly.pdbx_strand_id
1 'polypeptide(L)'
;MKENTAKFNKLDYRVSQWMYKYGKPILRISLAINFIWFGALKVVWDSPAQELIAATVFWFDSEFFIPFLGVWEVLIGIFLLSKRTLRLAIILLVLQMPGTFLPFIILPEVCFENFPFVLTTEGQYIIKNLVLISAAIVIGGSVREREFIERDIKSADTD
;
A
#
# COMPACT_ATOMS: atom_id res chain seq x y z
N MET A 1 18.18 15.14 -37.68
CA MET A 1 17.94 13.90 -36.90
C MET A 1 18.78 13.82 -35.62
N LYS A 2 20.11 13.98 -35.62
CA LYS A 2 20.97 13.86 -34.40
C LYS A 2 20.62 14.81 -33.25
N GLU A 3 20.17 16.03 -33.54
CA GLU A 3 19.84 17.04 -32.53
C GLU A 3 18.56 16.70 -31.74
N ASN A 4 17.58 16.06 -32.39
CA ASN A 4 16.37 15.58 -31.73
C ASN A 4 16.71 14.45 -30.75
N THR A 5 17.57 13.50 -31.15
CA THR A 5 18.03 12.40 -30.29
C THR A 5 18.74 12.90 -29.04
N ALA A 6 19.59 13.93 -29.16
CA ALA A 6 20.28 14.53 -28.01
C ALA A 6 19.32 15.26 -27.04
N LYS A 7 18.30 15.95 -27.57
CA LYS A 7 17.25 16.59 -26.75
C LYS A 7 16.38 15.56 -26.04
N PHE A 8 16.00 14.48 -26.73
CA PHE A 8 15.26 13.36 -26.14
C PHE A 8 16.04 12.69 -25.01
N ASN A 9 17.33 12.38 -25.21
CA ASN A 9 18.16 11.76 -24.17
C ASN A 9 18.32 12.67 -22.93
N LYS A 10 18.43 13.99 -23.13
CA LYS A 10 18.53 14.94 -22.03
C LYS A 10 17.22 15.07 -21.25
N LEU A 11 16.08 14.99 -21.94
CA LEU A 11 14.76 14.98 -21.30
C LEU A 11 14.56 13.70 -20.51
N ASP A 12 14.83 12.54 -21.11
CA ASP A 12 14.73 11.23 -20.47
C ASP A 12 15.56 11.15 -19.20
N TYR A 13 16.83 11.58 -19.25
CA TYR A 13 17.69 11.65 -18.07
C TYR A 13 17.11 12.53 -16.96
N ARG A 14 16.56 13.69 -17.30
CA ARG A 14 15.95 14.61 -16.31
C ARG A 14 14.72 14.01 -15.66
N VAL A 15 13.87 13.34 -16.43
CA VAL A 15 12.67 12.66 -15.94
C VAL A 15 13.07 11.52 -15.02
N SER A 16 13.98 10.66 -15.45
CA SER A 16 14.48 9.53 -14.67
C SER A 16 15.15 9.98 -13.37
N GLN A 17 15.95 11.06 -13.41
CA GLN A 17 16.57 11.64 -12.22
C GLN A 17 15.51 12.17 -11.23
N TRP A 18 14.45 12.81 -11.73
CA TRP A 18 13.34 13.29 -10.90
C TRP A 18 12.58 12.12 -10.25
N MET A 19 12.25 11.09 -11.03
CA MET A 19 11.57 9.88 -10.55
C MET A 19 12.40 9.17 -9.48
N TYR A 20 13.72 9.05 -9.69
CA TYR A 20 14.64 8.47 -8.71
C TYR A 20 14.66 9.29 -7.40
N LYS A 21 14.74 10.61 -7.50
CA LYS A 21 14.84 11.51 -6.34
C LYS A 21 13.55 11.61 -5.52
N TYR A 22 12.39 11.64 -6.19
CA TYR A 22 11.10 11.94 -5.55
C TYR A 22 10.13 10.76 -5.49
N GLY A 23 10.37 9.67 -6.22
CA GLY A 23 9.47 8.52 -6.29
C GLY A 23 9.19 7.89 -4.93
N LYS A 24 10.22 7.53 -4.15
CA LYS A 24 10.03 6.91 -2.82
C LYS A 24 9.32 7.86 -1.83
N PRO A 25 9.69 9.15 -1.70
CA PRO A 25 8.95 10.10 -0.88
C PRO A 25 7.47 10.25 -1.28
N ILE A 26 7.19 10.39 -2.59
CA ILE A 26 5.81 10.52 -3.09
C ILE A 26 5.01 9.27 -2.75
N LEU A 27 5.54 8.07 -3.06
CA LEU A 27 4.90 6.80 -2.77
C LEU A 27 4.53 6.66 -1.29
N ARG A 28 5.45 7.04 -0.40
CA ARG A 28 5.22 7.01 1.05
C ARG A 28 4.13 7.98 1.50
N ILE A 29 4.10 9.19 0.97
CA ILE A 29 3.06 10.17 1.30
C ILE A 29 1.71 9.71 0.76
N SER A 30 1.65 9.17 -0.46
CA SER A 30 0.44 8.59 -1.04
C SER A 30 -0.11 7.46 -0.16
N LEU A 31 0.75 6.54 0.31
CA LEU A 31 0.31 5.50 1.25
C LEU A 31 -0.21 6.09 2.56
N ALA A 32 0.50 7.06 3.15
CA ALA A 32 0.07 7.70 4.38
C ALA A 32 -1.33 8.32 4.26
N ILE A 33 -1.57 9.05 3.16
CA ILE A 33 -2.88 9.66 2.88
C ILE A 33 -3.97 8.59 2.75
N ASN A 34 -3.74 7.53 1.96
CA ASN A 34 -4.73 6.47 1.77
C ASN A 34 -5.10 5.79 3.11
N PHE A 35 -4.10 5.42 3.92
CA PHE A 35 -4.33 4.78 5.21
C PHE A 35 -5.03 5.70 6.22
N ILE A 36 -4.64 6.97 6.31
CA ILE A 36 -5.32 7.95 7.18
C ILE A 36 -6.77 8.14 6.74
N TRP A 37 -7.00 8.32 5.43
CA TRP A 37 -8.32 8.62 4.91
C TRP A 37 -9.28 7.43 5.06
N PHE A 38 -8.88 6.24 4.61
CA PHE A 38 -9.71 5.04 4.72
C PHE A 38 -9.92 4.60 6.16
N GLY A 39 -8.91 4.78 7.02
CA GLY A 39 -9.05 4.51 8.44
C GLY A 39 -10.02 5.48 9.11
N ALA A 40 -9.92 6.77 8.81
CA ALA A 40 -10.85 7.78 9.33
C ALA A 40 -12.30 7.49 8.92
N LEU A 41 -12.55 7.10 7.66
CA LEU A 41 -13.89 6.71 7.19
C LEU A 41 -14.49 5.53 7.98
N LYS A 42 -13.67 4.56 8.38
CA LYS A 42 -14.12 3.43 9.21
C LYS A 42 -14.49 3.87 10.63
N VAL A 43 -13.78 4.85 11.19
CA VAL A 43 -14.06 5.38 12.54
C VAL A 43 -15.37 6.19 12.57
N VAL A 44 -15.69 6.93 11.51
CA VAL A 44 -16.92 7.74 11.43
C VAL A 44 -18.13 6.99 10.86
N TRP A 45 -17.99 5.68 10.67
CA TRP A 45 -19.00 4.78 10.14
C TRP A 45 -19.46 5.00 8.68
N ASP A 46 -18.66 5.66 7.85
CA ASP A 46 -19.05 6.05 6.48
C ASP A 46 -18.27 5.26 5.40
N SER A 47 -17.77 4.07 5.75
CA SER A 47 -16.93 3.27 4.85
C SER A 47 -17.76 2.25 4.05
N PRO A 48 -17.72 2.25 2.71
CA PRO A 48 -18.39 1.25 1.88
C PRO A 48 -17.98 -0.19 2.19
N ALA A 49 -16.77 -0.38 2.73
CA ALA A 49 -16.21 -1.69 3.05
C ALA A 49 -16.77 -2.30 4.35
N GLN A 50 -17.65 -1.61 5.09
CA GLN A 50 -18.16 -2.08 6.38
C GLN A 50 -18.93 -3.38 6.26
N GLU A 51 -19.84 -3.48 5.30
CA GLU A 51 -20.65 -4.68 5.10
C GLU A 51 -19.76 -5.89 4.81
N LEU A 52 -18.73 -5.70 3.97
CA LEU A 52 -17.74 -6.73 3.66
C LEU A 52 -16.93 -7.14 4.90
N ILE A 53 -16.43 -6.18 5.67
CA ILE A 53 -15.63 -6.45 6.87
C ILE A 53 -16.47 -7.16 7.93
N ALA A 54 -17.71 -6.69 8.17
CA ALA A 54 -18.63 -7.28 9.12
C ALA A 54 -18.97 -8.73 8.75
N ALA A 55 -19.27 -8.98 7.47
CA ALA A 55 -19.54 -10.33 6.98
C ALA A 55 -18.29 -11.24 7.06
N THR A 56 -17.10 -10.68 6.89
CA THR A 56 -15.85 -11.45 6.98
C THR A 56 -15.53 -11.81 8.42
N VAL A 57 -15.82 -10.92 9.38
CA VAL A 57 -15.43 -11.05 10.80
C VAL A 57 -16.62 -11.54 11.63
N PHE A 58 -17.38 -12.50 11.10
CA PHE A 58 -18.58 -13.03 11.77
C PHE A 58 -18.30 -13.69 13.14
N TRP A 59 -17.04 -14.02 13.44
CA TRP A 59 -16.62 -14.59 14.73
C TRP A 59 -16.35 -13.55 15.82
N PHE A 60 -16.42 -12.25 15.52
CA PHE A 60 -16.13 -11.19 16.48
C PHE A 60 -17.10 -10.01 16.29
N ASP A 61 -17.24 -9.18 17.32
CA ASP A 61 -18.12 -8.01 17.27
C ASP A 61 -17.62 -6.98 16.24
N SER A 62 -18.36 -6.86 15.13
CA SER A 62 -18.07 -5.91 14.05
C SER A 62 -18.21 -4.46 14.51
N GLU A 63 -19.07 -4.17 15.51
CA GLU A 63 -19.25 -2.82 16.04
C GLU A 63 -17.98 -2.30 16.72
N PHE A 64 -17.18 -3.20 17.29
CA PHE A 64 -15.88 -2.87 17.86
C PHE A 64 -14.73 -3.01 16.83
N PHE A 65 -14.76 -4.07 16.03
CA PHE A 65 -13.64 -4.40 15.13
C PHE A 65 -13.43 -3.37 14.02
N ILE A 66 -14.52 -2.84 13.45
CA ILE A 66 -14.45 -1.86 12.35
C ILE A 66 -13.76 -0.57 12.79
N PRO A 67 -14.16 0.10 13.90
CA PRO A 67 -13.45 1.27 14.41
C PRO A 67 -12.01 0.94 14.83
N PHE A 68 -11.78 -0.23 15.42
CA PHE A 68 -10.43 -0.66 15.79
C PHE A 68 -9.50 -0.75 14.56
N LEU A 69 -9.96 -1.38 13.47
CA LEU A 69 -9.23 -1.38 12.20
C LEU A 69 -9.05 0.03 11.65
N GLY A 70 -10.06 0.89 11.76
CA GLY A 70 -9.97 2.29 11.35
C GLY A 70 -8.85 3.03 12.06
N VAL A 71 -8.76 2.91 13.40
CA VAL A 71 -7.67 3.47 14.20
C VAL A 71 -6.33 2.86 13.82
N TRP A 72 -6.28 1.54 13.60
CA TRP A 72 -5.07 0.83 13.16
C TRP A 72 -4.52 1.38 11.85
N GLU A 73 -5.39 1.59 10.86
CA GLU A 73 -5.04 2.17 9.57
C GLU A 73 -4.55 3.62 9.71
N VAL A 74 -5.24 4.44 10.52
CA VAL A 74 -4.80 5.82 10.80
C VAL A 74 -3.40 5.82 11.43
N LEU A 75 -3.12 4.92 12.38
CA LEU A 75 -1.80 4.80 13.00
C LEU A 75 -0.71 4.43 12.00
N ILE A 76 -0.99 3.47 11.10
CA ILE A 76 -0.07 3.13 9.99
C ILE A 76 0.26 4.40 9.20
N GLY A 77 -0.78 5.13 8.77
CA GLY A 77 -0.59 6.32 7.95
C GLY A 77 0.17 7.44 8.65
N ILE A 78 -0.10 7.69 9.94
CA ILE A 78 0.67 8.64 10.76
C ILE A 78 2.14 8.21 10.86
N PHE A 79 2.41 6.93 11.12
CA PHE A 79 3.79 6.44 11.22
C PHE A 79 4.54 6.46 9.89
N LEU A 80 3.86 6.37 8.75
CA LEU A 80 4.46 6.54 7.43
C LEU A 80 4.96 7.98 7.18
N LEU A 81 4.37 8.99 7.82
CA LEU A 81 4.78 10.40 7.63
C LEU A 81 6.20 10.67 8.15
N SER A 82 6.63 9.97 9.21
CA SER A 82 7.95 10.15 9.81
C SER A 82 8.91 9.01 9.50
N LYS A 83 10.14 9.34 9.10
CA LYS A 83 11.19 8.33 8.84
C LYS A 83 11.57 7.53 10.08
N ARG A 84 11.39 8.09 11.29
CA ARG A 84 11.74 7.43 12.55
C ARG A 84 10.77 6.29 12.90
N THR A 85 9.49 6.47 12.61
CA THR A 85 8.41 5.51 12.88
C THR A 85 8.14 4.57 11.71
N LEU A 86 8.88 4.70 10.61
CA LEU A 86 8.64 3.96 9.38
C LEU A 86 8.68 2.44 9.57
N ARG A 87 9.57 1.94 10.43
CA ARG A 87 9.64 0.51 10.77
C ARG A 87 8.36 0.04 11.48
N LEU A 88 7.81 0.86 12.38
CA LEU A 88 6.55 0.54 13.06
C LEU A 88 5.40 0.51 12.07
N ALA A 89 5.32 1.48 11.14
CA ALA A 89 4.31 1.49 10.09
C ALA A 89 4.32 0.20 9.26
N ILE A 90 5.51 -0.26 8.85
CA ILE A 90 5.66 -1.48 8.05
C ILE A 90 5.23 -2.72 8.84
N ILE A 91 5.59 -2.82 10.12
CA ILE A 91 5.16 -3.93 10.98
C ILE A 91 3.63 -3.97 11.07
N LEU A 92 3.01 -2.83 11.38
CA LEU A 92 1.54 -2.73 11.47
C LEU A 92 0.86 -3.08 10.15
N LEU A 93 1.41 -2.65 9.02
CA LEU A 93 0.92 -2.94 7.68
C LEU A 93 1.02 -4.44 7.38
N VAL A 94 2.17 -5.07 7.63
CA VAL A 94 2.36 -6.51 7.43
C VAL A 94 1.40 -7.34 8.29
N LEU A 95 1.14 -6.92 9.52
CA LEU A 95 0.16 -7.59 10.39
C LEU A 95 -1.27 -7.49 9.87
N GLN A 96 -1.64 -6.35 9.26
CA GLN A 96 -2.98 -6.13 8.72
C GLN A 96 -3.23 -6.94 7.42
N MET A 97 -2.22 -7.11 6.57
CA MET A 97 -2.40 -7.64 5.22
C MET A 97 -3.09 -9.02 5.15
N PRO A 98 -2.74 -10.04 5.96
CA PRO A 98 -3.46 -11.32 5.92
C PRO A 98 -4.98 -11.17 6.15
N GLY A 99 -5.37 -10.25 7.04
CA GLY A 99 -6.78 -9.96 7.31
C GLY A 99 -7.51 -9.35 6.12
N THR A 100 -6.83 -8.55 5.29
CA THR A 100 -7.48 -7.93 4.12
C THR A 100 -7.74 -8.92 2.99
N PHE A 101 -7.00 -10.02 2.91
CA PHE A 101 -7.22 -11.10 1.92
C PHE A 101 -8.18 -12.18 2.40
N LEU A 102 -8.56 -12.17 3.67
CA LEU A 102 -9.46 -13.16 4.25
C LEU A 102 -10.82 -13.30 3.54
N PRO A 103 -11.45 -12.24 2.99
CA PRO A 103 -12.70 -12.38 2.24
C PRO A 103 -12.61 -13.34 1.04
N PHE A 104 -11.44 -13.54 0.43
CA PHE A 104 -11.29 -14.50 -0.67
C PHE A 104 -11.52 -15.95 -0.26
N ILE A 105 -11.29 -16.26 1.03
CA ILE A 105 -11.45 -17.60 1.58
C ILE A 105 -12.85 -17.75 2.18
N ILE A 106 -13.34 -16.70 2.84
CA ILE A 106 -14.57 -16.76 3.65
C ILE A 106 -15.82 -16.37 2.86
N LEU A 107 -15.69 -15.40 1.96
CA LEU A 107 -16.78 -14.84 1.16
C LEU A 107 -16.42 -14.84 -0.35
N PRO A 108 -16.12 -16.02 -0.94
CA PRO A 108 -15.79 -16.10 -2.36
C PRO A 108 -16.93 -15.58 -3.24
N GLU A 109 -18.20 -15.79 -2.87
CA GLU A 109 -19.34 -15.25 -3.63
C GLU A 109 -19.40 -13.72 -3.67
N VAL A 110 -18.84 -13.02 -2.67
CA VAL A 110 -18.77 -11.56 -2.67
C VAL A 110 -17.55 -11.07 -3.46
N CYS A 111 -16.50 -11.87 -3.54
CA CYS A 111 -15.26 -11.51 -4.25
C CYS A 111 -15.28 -11.84 -5.74
N PHE A 112 -16.09 -12.82 -6.17
CA PHE A 112 -16.13 -13.30 -7.54
C PHE A 112 -17.55 -13.31 -8.12
N GLU A 113 -17.73 -12.68 -9.28
CA GLU A 113 -18.92 -12.85 -10.12
C GLU A 113 -18.96 -14.25 -10.74
N ASN A 114 -17.79 -14.75 -11.19
CA ASN A 114 -17.62 -16.11 -11.68
C ASN A 114 -16.26 -16.63 -11.20
N PHE A 115 -16.30 -17.51 -10.19
CA PHE A 115 -15.10 -18.08 -9.60
C PHE A 115 -14.34 -18.96 -10.60
N PRO A 116 -12.99 -18.90 -10.69
CA PRO A 116 -12.05 -18.02 -9.96
C PRO A 116 -11.57 -16.80 -10.78
N PHE A 117 -12.13 -16.52 -11.95
CA PHE A 117 -11.51 -15.59 -12.92
C PHE A 117 -12.17 -14.21 -12.97
N VAL A 118 -13.47 -14.10 -12.70
CA VAL A 118 -14.20 -12.82 -12.80
C VAL A 118 -14.44 -12.26 -11.40
N LEU A 119 -13.75 -11.17 -11.07
CA LEU A 119 -13.81 -10.50 -9.77
C LEU A 119 -14.90 -9.44 -9.73
N THR A 120 -15.56 -9.34 -8.58
CA THR A 120 -16.41 -8.19 -8.25
C THR A 120 -15.54 -6.95 -7.99
N THR A 121 -16.18 -5.79 -7.80
CA THR A 121 -15.50 -4.56 -7.39
C THR A 121 -14.73 -4.74 -6.07
N GLU A 122 -15.29 -5.45 -5.10
CA GLU A 122 -14.63 -5.75 -3.82
C GLU A 122 -13.40 -6.63 -4.01
N GLY A 123 -13.54 -7.72 -4.78
CA GLY A 123 -12.40 -8.59 -5.11
C GLY A 123 -11.27 -7.83 -5.80
N GLN A 124 -11.59 -6.90 -6.70
CA GLN A 124 -10.60 -6.04 -7.36
C GLN A 124 -9.89 -5.11 -6.37
N TYR A 125 -10.61 -4.53 -5.40
CA TYR A 125 -9.99 -3.70 -4.38
C TYR A 125 -9.06 -4.50 -3.48
N ILE A 126 -9.44 -5.72 -3.10
CA ILE A 126 -8.57 -6.58 -2.28
C ILE A 126 -7.30 -6.94 -3.06
N ILE A 127 -7.38 -7.33 -4.34
CA ILE A 127 -6.18 -7.63 -5.13
C ILE A 127 -5.25 -6.43 -5.27
N LYS A 128 -5.79 -5.21 -5.34
CA LYS A 128 -4.96 -3.99 -5.38
C LYS A 128 -4.11 -3.81 -4.11
N ASN A 129 -4.39 -4.51 -3.00
CA ASN A 129 -3.51 -4.51 -1.83
C ASN A 129 -2.11 -5.07 -2.13
N LEU A 130 -1.94 -5.88 -3.19
CA LEU A 130 -0.61 -6.30 -3.66
C LEU A 130 0.28 -5.11 -4.03
N VAL A 131 -0.31 -4.03 -4.56
CA VAL A 131 0.40 -2.78 -4.86
C VAL A 131 0.82 -2.09 -3.56
N LEU A 132 -0.03 -2.09 -2.53
CA LEU A 132 0.30 -1.53 -1.22
C LEU A 132 1.43 -2.31 -0.54
N ILE A 133 1.41 -3.65 -0.63
CA ILE A 133 2.49 -4.52 -0.13
C ILE A 133 3.80 -4.20 -0.84
N SER A 134 3.77 -4.14 -2.17
CA SER A 134 4.95 -3.80 -2.98
C SER A 134 5.50 -2.42 -2.61
N ALA A 135 4.61 -1.44 -2.44
CA ALA A 135 4.99 -0.10 -2.02
C ALA A 135 5.61 -0.09 -0.61
N ALA A 136 5.06 -0.86 0.33
CA ALA A 136 5.60 -1.00 1.67
C ALA A 136 7.01 -1.63 1.66
N ILE A 137 7.27 -2.61 0.78
CA ILE A 137 8.60 -3.21 0.60
C ILE A 137 9.59 -2.18 0.06
N VAL A 138 9.21 -1.43 -0.99
CA VAL A 138 10.06 -0.37 -1.57
C VAL A 138 10.41 0.70 -0.53
N ILE A 139 9.43 1.12 0.26
CA ILE A 139 9.62 2.09 1.34
C ILE A 139 10.47 1.49 2.47
N GLY A 140 10.28 0.22 2.82
CA GLY A 140 11.08 -0.49 3.83
C GLY A 140 12.55 -0.60 3.44
N GLY A 141 12.83 -0.90 2.16
CA GLY A 141 14.18 -0.87 1.61
C GLY A 141 14.85 0.51 1.71
N SER A 142 14.06 1.59 1.70
CA SER A 142 14.60 2.96 1.83
C SER A 142 15.11 3.31 3.23
N VAL A 143 14.76 2.52 4.27
CA VAL A 143 15.12 2.80 5.67
C VAL A 143 16.64 2.81 5.90
N ARG A 144 17.37 1.94 5.20
CA ARG A 144 18.83 1.78 5.29
C ARG A 144 19.55 2.12 3.98
N GLU A 145 18.91 2.90 3.12
CA GLU A 145 19.40 3.20 1.77
C GLU A 145 20.84 3.74 1.74
N ARG A 146 21.21 4.60 2.70
CA ARG A 146 22.59 5.12 2.80
C ARG A 146 23.61 4.00 2.98
N GLU A 147 23.31 3.04 3.86
CA GLU A 147 24.19 1.91 4.16
C GLU A 147 24.30 0.95 2.95
N PHE A 148 23.23 0.84 2.15
CA PHE A 148 23.24 0.05 0.91
C PHE A 148 24.09 0.72 -0.17
N ILE A 149 24.00 2.05 -0.30
CA ILE A 149 24.85 2.83 -1.21
C ILE A 149 26.33 2.70 -0.82
N GLU A 150 26.65 2.82 0.47
CA GLU A 150 28.03 2.69 0.97
C GLU A 150 28.62 1.29 0.74
N ARG A 151 27.77 0.25 0.71
CA ARG A 151 28.17 -1.14 0.51
C ARG A 151 28.05 -1.62 -0.93
N ASP A 152 27.74 -0.72 -1.88
CA ASP A 152 27.48 -1.05 -3.29
C ASP A 152 26.45 -2.21 -3.48
N ILE A 153 25.44 -2.26 -2.62
CA ILE A 153 24.35 -3.22 -2.74
C ILE A 153 23.38 -2.68 -3.80
N LYS A 154 23.31 -3.37 -4.94
CA LYS A 154 22.46 -2.99 -6.07
C LYS A 154 21.07 -3.60 -5.97
N SER A 155 20.09 -2.94 -6.62
CA SER A 155 18.76 -3.55 -6.83
C SER A 155 18.90 -4.73 -7.78
N ALA A 156 18.05 -5.75 -7.63
CA ALA A 156 18.01 -6.89 -8.54
C ALA A 156 17.76 -6.50 -10.01
N ASP A 157 17.17 -5.32 -10.26
CA ASP A 157 16.90 -4.80 -11.61
C ASP A 157 18.07 -4.00 -12.22
N THR A 158 19.25 -4.01 -11.60
CA THR A 158 20.41 -3.19 -12.03
C THR A 158 21.36 -3.94 -12.98
N ASP A 159 21.04 -5.19 -13.33
CA ASP A 159 21.85 -6.10 -14.17
C ASP A 159 21.52 -6.00 -15.66
#